data_AF-A0A7R9YD33-F1
#
_entry.id   AF-A0A7R9YD33-F1
#
_cell.length_a   1.000
_cell.length_b   1.000
_cell.length_c   1.000
_cell.angle_alpha   90.00
_cell.angle_beta   90.00
_cell.angle_gamma   90.00
#
_symmetry.space_group_name_H-M   'P 1'
#
loop_
_entity.id
_entity.type
_entity.pdbx_description
1 polymer ?
#
loop_
_entity_poly.entity_id
_entity_poly.type
_entity_poly.pdbx_seq_one_letter_code
_entity_poly.pdbx_strand_id
1 'polypeptide(L)'
;DMKRSVYGEHASNTDIANTLNNLAIVKRGLRDLQGAQDLYTQALDMKRSVYGEHASNMDIANTLNNLAVVKADLRDLHGARELHTRALHMMRGVHGEHSPNLSIARTLNNLGLVKAELHDLQGAQKLYSQALDMYRSLYGEHASNTEIANILHNLATVKAALQDLRGAHELYTRALNMKRSVYGEHAPNSSIASTLNNLANVKRGLRDLQGARELYTEALDMKRSVDGLDA
;
A
#
# COMPACT_ATOMS: atom_id res chain seq x y z
N ASP A 1 -19.98 -40.78 -12.26
CA ASP A 1 -19.61 -39.43 -12.77
C ASP A 1 -19.92 -38.22 -11.89
N MET A 2 -20.43 -38.37 -10.65
CA MET A 2 -20.71 -37.23 -9.77
C MET A 2 -19.45 -36.43 -9.33
N LYS A 3 -18.32 -37.10 -9.07
CA LYS A 3 -17.08 -36.41 -8.67
C LYS A 3 -16.55 -35.47 -9.76
N ARG A 4 -16.63 -35.85 -11.05
CA ARG A 4 -16.16 -35.01 -12.17
C ARG A 4 -17.03 -33.75 -12.35
N SER A 5 -18.34 -33.87 -12.10
CA SER A 5 -19.29 -32.74 -12.13
C SER A 5 -19.01 -31.71 -11.04
N VAL A 6 -18.80 -32.17 -9.80
CA VAL A 6 -18.54 -31.29 -8.65
C VAL A 6 -17.18 -30.58 -8.78
N TYR A 7 -16.13 -31.29 -9.21
CA TYR A 7 -14.83 -30.65 -9.47
C TYR A 7 -14.87 -29.66 -10.64
N GLY A 8 -15.65 -29.94 -11.69
CA GLY A 8 -15.83 -29.03 -12.83
C GLY A 8 -16.61 -27.76 -12.47
N GLU A 9 -17.65 -27.89 -11.66
CA GLU A 9 -18.46 -26.77 -11.17
C GLU A 9 -17.68 -25.87 -10.21
N HIS A 10 -16.91 -26.46 -9.28
CA HIS A 10 -16.03 -25.69 -8.39
C HIS A 10 -14.91 -24.98 -9.14
N ALA A 11 -14.26 -25.63 -10.12
CA ALA A 11 -13.24 -25.00 -10.95
C ALA A 11 -13.81 -23.81 -11.75
N SER A 12 -14.99 -23.99 -12.36
CA SER A 12 -15.69 -22.93 -13.07
C SER A 12 -16.04 -21.75 -12.15
N ASN A 13 -16.48 -22.02 -10.92
CA ASN A 13 -16.82 -20.96 -9.96
C ASN A 13 -15.59 -20.18 -9.48
N THR A 14 -14.45 -20.85 -9.29
CA THR A 14 -13.18 -20.18 -8.98
C THR A 14 -12.70 -19.30 -10.14
N ASP A 15 -12.80 -19.78 -11.38
CA ASP A 15 -12.40 -19.00 -12.56
C ASP A 15 -13.26 -17.75 -12.72
N ILE A 16 -14.58 -17.87 -12.57
CA ILE A 16 -15.51 -16.73 -12.60
C ILE A 16 -15.15 -15.73 -11.49
N ALA A 17 -14.89 -16.19 -10.26
CA ALA A 17 -14.51 -15.31 -9.15
C ALA A 17 -13.20 -14.55 -9.42
N ASN A 18 -12.23 -15.19 -10.07
CA ASN A 18 -10.98 -14.55 -10.46
C ASN A 18 -11.20 -13.52 -11.57
N THR A 19 -12.07 -13.80 -12.55
CA THR A 19 -12.47 -12.83 -13.57
C THR A 19 -13.17 -11.62 -12.96
N LEU A 20 -14.10 -11.81 -12.02
CA LEU A 20 -14.74 -10.71 -11.30
C LEU A 20 -13.73 -9.85 -10.54
N ASN A 21 -12.79 -10.48 -9.84
CA ASN A 21 -11.71 -9.78 -9.13
C ASN A 21 -10.89 -8.90 -10.10
N ASN A 22 -10.56 -9.41 -11.28
CA ASN A 22 -9.82 -8.63 -12.29
C ASN A 22 -10.67 -7.50 -12.89
N LEU A 23 -11.95 -7.73 -13.14
CA LEU A 23 -12.86 -6.68 -13.60
C LEU A 23 -13.00 -5.58 -12.54
N ALA A 24 -13.04 -5.94 -11.25
CA ALA A 24 -13.07 -4.98 -10.15
C ALA A 24 -11.80 -4.09 -10.11
N ILE A 25 -10.62 -4.65 -10.39
CA ILE A 25 -9.38 -3.87 -10.56
C ILE A 25 -9.55 -2.83 -11.68
N VAL A 26 -10.08 -3.24 -12.83
CA VAL A 26 -10.32 -2.33 -13.97
C VAL A 26 -11.34 -1.26 -13.61
N LYS A 27 -12.46 -1.62 -12.97
CA LYS A 27 -13.49 -0.66 -12.51
C LYS A 27 -12.93 0.38 -11.55
N ARG A 28 -12.10 -0.05 -10.59
CA ARG A 28 -11.38 0.86 -9.69
C ARG A 28 -10.48 1.82 -10.47
N GLY A 29 -9.73 1.32 -11.47
CA GLY A 29 -8.90 2.14 -12.36
C GLY A 29 -9.71 3.19 -13.13
N LEU A 30 -10.93 2.84 -13.54
CA LEU A 30 -11.90 3.74 -14.18
C LEU A 30 -12.65 4.66 -13.20
N ARG A 31 -12.29 4.65 -11.90
CA ARG A 31 -12.95 5.40 -10.81
C ARG A 31 -14.41 5.00 -10.55
N ASP A 32 -14.87 3.87 -11.08
CA ASP A 32 -16.14 3.23 -10.70
C ASP A 32 -15.92 2.41 -9.42
N LEU A 33 -15.80 3.12 -8.29
CA LEU A 33 -15.49 2.51 -6.99
C LEU A 33 -16.64 1.65 -6.46
N GLN A 34 -17.89 2.05 -6.69
CA GLN A 34 -19.04 1.26 -6.27
C GLN A 34 -19.12 -0.04 -7.06
N GLY A 35 -18.97 0.01 -8.39
CA GLY A 35 -18.93 -1.19 -9.22
C GLY A 35 -17.76 -2.12 -8.87
N ALA A 36 -16.58 -1.56 -8.52
CA ALA A 36 -15.48 -2.36 -8.01
C ALA A 36 -15.81 -3.05 -6.68
N GLN A 37 -16.45 -2.34 -5.74
CA GLN A 37 -16.88 -2.90 -4.46
C GLN A 37 -17.85 -4.08 -4.66
N ASP A 38 -18.84 -3.91 -5.52
CA ASP A 38 -19.86 -4.93 -5.78
C ASP A 38 -19.24 -6.19 -6.41
N LEU A 39 -18.34 -6.02 -7.38
CA LEU A 39 -17.64 -7.13 -8.03
C LEU A 39 -16.72 -7.89 -7.07
N TYR A 40 -15.96 -7.19 -6.22
CA TYR A 40 -15.13 -7.85 -5.21
C TYR A 40 -15.97 -8.61 -4.18
N THR A 41 -17.14 -8.07 -3.81
CA THR A 41 -18.07 -8.73 -2.89
C THR A 41 -18.61 -10.03 -3.51
N GLN A 42 -19.06 -9.97 -4.76
CA GLN A 42 -19.50 -11.18 -5.50
C GLN A 42 -18.38 -12.21 -5.63
N ALA A 43 -17.16 -11.79 -5.97
CA ALA A 43 -15.99 -12.68 -6.05
C ALA A 43 -15.69 -13.35 -4.70
N LEU A 44 -15.81 -12.59 -3.60
CA LEU A 44 -15.58 -13.08 -2.25
C LEU A 44 -16.63 -14.11 -1.83
N ASP A 45 -17.90 -13.87 -2.12
CA ASP A 45 -19.00 -14.77 -1.77
C ASP A 45 -18.89 -16.10 -2.53
N MET A 46 -18.53 -16.07 -3.82
CA MET A 46 -18.25 -17.29 -4.59
C MET A 46 -17.03 -18.06 -4.06
N LYS A 47 -15.94 -17.37 -3.71
CA LYS A 47 -14.77 -18.05 -3.13
C LYS A 47 -15.12 -18.69 -1.79
N ARG A 48 -15.93 -18.03 -0.95
CA ARG A 48 -16.40 -18.59 0.33
C ARG A 48 -17.30 -19.80 0.14
N SER A 49 -18.18 -19.80 -0.87
CA SER A 49 -19.03 -20.97 -1.13
C SER A 49 -18.23 -22.19 -1.62
N VAL A 50 -17.15 -21.96 -2.38
CA VAL A 50 -16.27 -23.02 -2.89
C VAL A 50 -15.35 -23.59 -1.81
N TYR A 51 -14.69 -22.73 -1.04
CA TYR A 51 -13.65 -23.14 -0.08
C TYR A 51 -14.16 -23.29 1.36
N GLY A 52 -15.34 -22.76 1.68
CA GLY A 52 -15.86 -22.64 3.04
C GLY A 52 -15.44 -21.32 3.70
N GLU A 53 -16.27 -20.82 4.63
CA GLU A 53 -16.12 -19.52 5.28
C GLU A 53 -14.83 -19.37 6.11
N HIS A 54 -14.25 -20.49 6.54
CA HIS A 54 -13.09 -20.55 7.41
C HIS A 54 -11.84 -21.16 6.76
N ALA A 55 -11.89 -21.51 5.47
CA ALA A 55 -10.68 -21.96 4.80
C ALA A 55 -9.69 -20.82 4.71
N SER A 56 -8.50 -21.03 5.29
CA SER A 56 -7.36 -20.13 5.14
C SER A 56 -6.85 -20.22 3.70
N ASN A 57 -7.50 -19.48 2.80
CA ASN A 57 -7.20 -19.45 1.38
C ASN A 57 -6.61 -18.09 0.98
N MET A 58 -5.43 -18.11 0.37
CA MET A 58 -4.76 -16.92 -0.15
C MET A 58 -5.61 -16.14 -1.16
N ASP A 59 -6.45 -16.80 -1.94
CA ASP A 59 -7.33 -16.15 -2.92
C ASP A 59 -8.43 -15.32 -2.25
N ILE A 60 -8.94 -15.79 -1.10
CA ILE A 60 -9.89 -15.03 -0.29
C ILE A 60 -9.17 -13.84 0.36
N ALA A 61 -7.99 -14.08 0.94
CA ALA A 61 -7.21 -13.02 1.58
C ALA A 61 -6.81 -11.90 0.61
N ASN A 62 -6.42 -12.25 -0.61
CA ASN A 62 -6.10 -11.29 -1.67
C ASN A 62 -7.33 -10.47 -2.08
N THR A 63 -8.49 -11.10 -2.27
CA THR A 63 -9.74 -10.39 -2.60
C THR A 63 -10.18 -9.47 -1.44
N LEU A 64 -10.04 -9.90 -0.18
CA LEU A 64 -10.29 -9.05 0.99
C LEU A 64 -9.37 -7.82 1.01
N ASN A 65 -8.07 -8.01 0.77
CA ASN A 65 -7.12 -6.89 0.70
C ASN A 65 -7.49 -5.90 -0.42
N ASN A 66 -7.91 -6.38 -1.59
CA ASN A 66 -8.30 -5.51 -2.70
C ASN A 66 -9.62 -4.75 -2.43
N LEU A 67 -10.60 -5.44 -1.83
CA LEU A 67 -11.84 -4.80 -1.39
C LEU A 67 -11.57 -3.73 -0.33
N ALA A 68 -10.64 -3.99 0.59
CA ALA A 68 -10.22 -3.02 1.61
C ALA A 68 -9.63 -1.75 0.98
N VAL A 69 -8.84 -1.88 -0.08
CA VAL A 69 -8.32 -0.72 -0.83
C VAL A 69 -9.47 0.08 -1.45
N VAL A 70 -10.47 -0.57 -2.05
CA VAL A 70 -11.65 0.13 -2.59
C VAL A 70 -12.45 0.82 -1.49
N LYS A 71 -12.62 0.19 -0.32
CA LYS A 71 -13.26 0.81 0.84
C LYS A 71 -12.52 2.07 1.29
N ALA A 72 -11.19 2.04 1.33
CA ALA A 72 -10.38 3.21 1.65
C ALA A 72 -10.57 4.33 0.61
N ASP A 73 -10.59 4.00 -0.68
CA ASP A 73 -10.87 4.98 -1.75
C ASP A 73 -12.27 5.59 -1.64
N LEU A 74 -13.25 4.82 -1.15
CA LEU A 74 -14.62 5.28 -0.83
C LEU A 74 -14.72 6.03 0.51
N ARG A 75 -13.59 6.28 1.19
CA ARG A 75 -13.51 6.91 2.53
C ARG A 75 -14.13 6.10 3.67
N ASP A 76 -14.46 4.82 3.45
CA ASP A 76 -14.85 3.87 4.48
C ASP A 76 -13.59 3.27 5.14
N LEU A 77 -12.91 4.09 5.94
CA LEU A 77 -11.64 3.72 6.60
C LEU A 77 -11.82 2.63 7.65
N HIS A 78 -12.97 2.58 8.34
CA HIS A 78 -13.25 1.53 9.32
C HIS A 78 -13.47 0.17 8.66
N GLY A 79 -14.24 0.11 7.57
CA GLY A 79 -14.41 -1.10 6.77
C GLY A 79 -13.10 -1.56 6.13
N ALA A 80 -12.30 -0.63 5.59
CA ALA A 80 -10.97 -0.94 5.06
C ALA A 80 -10.05 -1.56 6.12
N ARG A 81 -10.04 -0.99 7.34
CA ARG A 81 -9.25 -1.51 8.47
C ARG A 81 -9.65 -2.93 8.83
N GLU A 82 -10.95 -3.21 8.92
CA GLU A 82 -11.45 -4.55 9.23
C GLU A 82 -11.02 -5.58 8.18
N LEU A 83 -11.26 -5.26 6.90
CA LEU A 83 -10.95 -6.16 5.79
C LEU A 83 -9.45 -6.43 5.65
N HIS A 84 -8.59 -5.41 5.77
CA HIS A 84 -7.14 -5.60 5.78
C HIS A 84 -6.69 -6.45 6.98
N THR A 85 -7.29 -6.25 8.16
CA THR A 85 -6.96 -7.04 9.36
C THR A 85 -7.31 -8.52 9.16
N ARG A 86 -8.49 -8.80 8.58
CA ARG A 86 -8.92 -10.16 8.24
C ARG A 86 -8.01 -10.80 7.20
N ALA A 87 -7.69 -10.08 6.12
CA ALA A 87 -6.76 -10.55 5.09
C ALA A 87 -5.40 -10.90 5.68
N LEU A 88 -4.85 -10.01 6.53
CA LEU A 88 -3.55 -10.21 7.18
C LEU A 88 -3.55 -11.44 8.10
N HIS A 89 -4.63 -11.64 8.88
CA HIS A 89 -4.77 -12.81 9.74
C HIS A 89 -4.76 -14.11 8.92
N MET A 90 -5.52 -14.16 7.82
CA MET A 90 -5.53 -15.33 6.93
C MET A 90 -4.15 -15.59 6.30
N MET A 91 -3.49 -14.56 5.75
CA MET A 91 -2.18 -14.72 5.12
C MET A 91 -1.12 -15.23 6.12
N ARG A 92 -1.15 -14.73 7.36
CA ARG A 92 -0.28 -15.23 8.45
C ARG A 92 -0.60 -16.66 8.85
N GLY A 93 -1.87 -17.06 8.83
CA GLY A 93 -2.28 -18.45 9.05
C GLY A 93 -1.72 -19.41 8.00
N VAL A 94 -1.60 -18.99 6.74
CA VAL A 94 -1.04 -19.81 5.65
C VAL A 94 0.49 -19.84 5.68
N HIS A 95 1.13 -18.68 5.83
CA HIS A 95 2.58 -18.56 5.63
C HIS A 95 3.41 -18.54 6.92
N GLY A 96 2.77 -18.38 8.08
CA GLY A 96 3.43 -18.10 9.35
C GLY A 96 3.53 -16.59 9.63
N GLU A 97 3.59 -16.24 10.92
CA GLU A 97 3.49 -14.84 11.38
C GLU A 97 4.67 -13.95 10.94
N HIS A 98 5.87 -14.54 10.84
CA HIS A 98 7.12 -13.84 10.58
C HIS A 98 7.81 -14.25 9.27
N SER A 99 7.20 -15.14 8.50
CA SER A 99 7.77 -15.57 7.22
C SER A 99 7.73 -14.40 6.23
N PRO A 100 8.86 -14.02 5.62
CA PRO A 100 8.87 -12.98 4.60
C PRO A 100 7.91 -13.34 3.45
N ASN A 101 6.90 -12.51 3.24
CA ASN A 101 5.90 -12.72 2.20
C ASN A 101 5.42 -11.38 1.64
N LEU A 102 5.43 -11.26 0.31
CA LEU A 102 5.15 -10.00 -0.37
C LEU A 102 3.69 -9.55 -0.16
N SER A 103 2.73 -10.47 -0.16
CA SER A 103 1.31 -10.13 0.06
C SER A 103 1.06 -9.65 1.49
N ILE A 104 1.72 -10.26 2.47
CA ILE A 104 1.69 -9.81 3.86
C ILE A 104 2.28 -8.40 3.97
N ALA A 105 3.47 -8.17 3.39
CA ALA A 105 4.14 -6.87 3.45
C ALA A 105 3.30 -5.74 2.80
N ARG A 106 2.67 -6.01 1.65
CA ARG A 106 1.75 -5.06 0.99
C ARG A 106 0.51 -4.78 1.84
N THR A 107 -0.08 -5.81 2.43
CA THR A 107 -1.26 -5.67 3.30
C THR A 107 -0.93 -4.87 4.57
N LEU A 108 0.25 -5.09 5.15
CA LEU A 108 0.76 -4.31 6.28
C LEU A 108 0.92 -2.83 5.94
N ASN A 109 1.52 -2.50 4.79
CA ASN A 109 1.64 -1.13 4.33
C ASN A 109 0.27 -0.46 4.12
N ASN A 110 -0.68 -1.15 3.48
CA ASN A 110 -2.03 -0.62 3.26
C ASN A 110 -2.80 -0.41 4.58
N LEU A 111 -2.72 -1.37 5.50
CA LEU A 111 -3.32 -1.22 6.83
C LEU A 111 -2.64 -0.09 7.63
N GLY A 112 -1.33 0.11 7.44
CA GLY A 112 -0.58 1.23 7.99
C GLY A 112 -1.12 2.58 7.51
N LEU A 113 -1.41 2.70 6.21
CA LEU A 113 -2.03 3.90 5.62
C LEU A 113 -3.38 4.18 6.24
N VAL A 114 -4.26 3.18 6.28
CA VAL A 114 -5.59 3.31 6.87
C VAL A 114 -5.52 3.71 8.35
N LYS A 115 -4.61 3.12 9.12
CA LYS A 115 -4.41 3.50 10.53
C LYS A 115 -3.90 4.93 10.69
N ALA A 116 -2.97 5.37 9.84
CA ALA A 116 -2.48 6.74 9.88
C ALA A 116 -3.59 7.75 9.57
N GLU A 117 -4.45 7.47 8.58
CA GLU A 117 -5.63 8.30 8.27
C GLU A 117 -6.67 8.30 9.40
N LEU A 118 -6.78 7.21 10.15
CA LEU A 118 -7.60 7.13 11.38
C LEU A 118 -6.89 7.72 12.62
N HIS A 119 -5.76 8.40 12.46
CA HIS A 119 -4.93 8.97 13.53
C HIS A 119 -4.36 7.96 14.54
N ASP A 120 -4.37 6.65 14.25
CA ASP A 120 -3.62 5.64 15.00
C ASP A 120 -2.16 5.59 14.51
N LEU A 121 -1.42 6.63 14.87
CA LEU A 121 -0.04 6.84 14.40
C LEU A 121 0.93 5.77 14.93
N GLN A 122 0.78 5.32 16.18
CA GLN A 122 1.63 4.27 16.73
C GLN A 122 1.36 2.91 16.05
N GLY A 123 0.09 2.57 15.82
CA GLY A 123 -0.28 1.38 15.08
C GLY A 123 0.23 1.41 13.64
N ALA A 124 0.13 2.56 12.97
CA ALA A 124 0.68 2.74 11.62
C ALA A 124 2.20 2.56 11.61
N GLN A 125 2.93 3.18 12.54
CA GLN A 125 4.38 3.04 12.66
C GLN A 125 4.80 1.57 12.78
N LYS A 126 4.14 0.81 13.66
CA LYS A 126 4.42 -0.62 13.85
C LYS A 126 4.22 -1.42 12.56
N LEU A 127 3.13 -1.17 11.83
CA LEU A 127 2.83 -1.89 10.60
C LEU A 127 3.81 -1.57 9.48
N TYR A 128 4.19 -0.29 9.31
CA TYR A 128 5.20 0.08 8.32
C TYR A 128 6.57 -0.51 8.63
N SER A 129 6.98 -0.54 9.91
CA SER A 129 8.22 -1.23 10.30
C SER A 129 8.17 -2.72 9.95
N GLN A 130 7.08 -3.41 10.27
CA GLN A 130 6.91 -4.82 9.89
C GLN A 130 6.95 -5.04 8.37
N ALA A 131 6.30 -4.17 7.59
CA ALA A 131 6.33 -4.25 6.14
C ALA A 131 7.77 -4.05 5.61
N LEU A 132 8.48 -3.05 6.12
CA LEU A 132 9.84 -2.73 5.73
C LEU A 132 10.80 -3.90 6.02
N ASP A 133 10.67 -4.53 7.18
CA ASP A 133 11.49 -5.69 7.56
C ASP A 133 11.25 -6.88 6.61
N MET A 134 9.99 -7.16 6.26
CA MET A 134 9.68 -8.20 5.28
C MET A 134 10.25 -7.91 3.89
N TYR A 135 10.13 -6.67 3.40
CA TYR A 135 10.72 -6.28 2.12
C TYR A 135 12.25 -6.41 2.13
N ARG A 136 12.91 -6.05 3.23
CA ARG A 136 14.36 -6.24 3.39
C ARG A 136 14.76 -7.70 3.40
N SER A 137 13.99 -8.57 4.06
CA SER A 137 14.24 -10.01 4.03
C SER A 137 14.04 -10.63 2.65
N LEU A 138 13.12 -10.09 1.84
CA LEU A 138 12.83 -10.62 0.49
C LEU A 138 13.83 -10.16 -0.58
N TYR A 139 14.27 -8.91 -0.51
CA TYR A 139 15.08 -8.28 -1.58
C TYR A 139 16.51 -7.95 -1.15
N GLY A 140 16.82 -8.04 0.14
CA GLY A 140 18.08 -7.59 0.73
C GLY A 140 18.03 -6.13 1.20
N GLU A 141 18.93 -5.77 2.12
CA GLU A 141 18.96 -4.45 2.77
C GLU A 141 19.21 -3.27 1.81
N HIS A 142 19.85 -3.54 0.67
CA HIS A 142 20.27 -2.53 -0.31
C HIS A 142 19.43 -2.53 -1.58
N ALA A 143 18.35 -3.31 -1.65
CA ALA A 143 17.49 -3.31 -2.83
C ALA A 143 16.82 -1.95 -3.02
N SER A 144 17.14 -1.27 -4.13
CA SER A 144 16.41 -0.09 -4.57
C SER A 144 15.11 -0.54 -5.26
N ASN A 145 14.00 -0.52 -4.53
CA ASN A 145 12.67 -0.78 -5.05
C ASN A 145 11.71 0.32 -4.58
N THR A 146 10.88 0.79 -5.51
CA THR A 146 9.76 1.72 -5.29
C THR A 146 8.93 1.38 -4.05
N GLU A 147 8.65 0.11 -3.78
CA GLU A 147 7.84 -0.28 -2.61
C GLU A 147 8.52 0.05 -1.28
N ILE A 148 9.83 -0.21 -1.17
CA ILE A 148 10.61 0.14 0.03
C ILE A 148 10.64 1.67 0.18
N ALA A 149 10.86 2.40 -0.91
CA ALA A 149 10.88 3.86 -0.89
C ALA A 149 9.53 4.45 -0.44
N ASN A 150 8.41 3.86 -0.85
CA ASN A 150 7.07 4.27 -0.43
C ASN A 150 6.81 3.97 1.06
N ILE A 151 7.22 2.80 1.55
CA ILE A 151 7.10 2.45 2.98
C ILE A 151 7.93 3.41 3.83
N LEU A 152 9.17 3.71 3.42
CA LEU A 152 10.04 4.68 4.09
C LEU A 152 9.40 6.08 4.13
N HIS A 153 8.84 6.54 3.01
CA HIS A 153 8.12 7.81 2.94
C HIS A 153 6.93 7.83 3.92
N ASN A 154 6.12 6.78 3.94
CA ASN A 154 4.94 6.70 4.82
C ASN A 154 5.33 6.66 6.30
N LEU A 155 6.36 5.87 6.65
CA LEU A 155 6.91 5.81 8.00
C LEU A 155 7.47 7.17 8.43
N ALA A 156 8.15 7.89 7.53
CA ALA A 156 8.64 9.24 7.78
C ALA A 156 7.50 10.24 8.07
N THR A 157 6.39 10.15 7.33
CA THR A 157 5.18 10.95 7.58
C THR A 157 4.62 10.71 8.97
N VAL A 158 4.50 9.44 9.37
CA VAL A 158 4.03 9.08 10.72
C VAL A 158 5.00 9.57 11.81
N LYS A 159 6.30 9.42 11.58
CA LYS A 159 7.35 9.91 12.49
C LYS A 159 7.29 11.43 12.67
N ALA A 160 7.10 12.18 11.59
CA ALA A 160 6.93 13.63 11.66
C ALA A 160 5.68 14.02 12.45
N ALA A 161 4.56 13.33 12.22
CA ALA A 161 3.32 13.56 12.98
C ALA A 161 3.50 13.26 14.48
N LEU A 162 4.31 12.26 14.83
CA LEU A 162 4.71 11.93 16.21
C LEU A 162 5.81 12.85 16.77
N GLN A 163 6.16 13.95 16.10
CA GLN A 163 7.21 14.90 16.47
C GLN A 163 8.65 14.33 16.50
N ASP A 164 8.87 13.12 15.95
CA ASP A 164 10.20 12.58 15.71
C ASP A 164 10.74 13.12 14.38
N LEU A 165 11.08 14.41 14.38
CA LEU A 165 11.52 15.13 13.17
C LEU A 165 12.88 14.63 12.66
N ARG A 166 13.77 14.17 13.55
CA ARG A 166 15.07 13.60 13.15
C ARG A 166 14.89 12.25 12.45
N GLY A 167 14.09 11.35 13.03
CA GLY A 167 13.77 10.07 12.38
C GLY A 167 13.03 10.26 11.06
N ALA A 168 12.11 11.23 10.98
CA ALA A 168 11.43 11.57 9.73
C ALA A 168 12.40 12.09 8.67
N HIS A 169 13.35 12.95 9.04
CA HIS A 169 14.38 13.48 8.13
C HIS A 169 15.21 12.36 7.51
N GLU A 170 15.71 11.43 8.33
CA GLU A 170 16.51 10.30 7.88
C GLU A 170 15.73 9.41 6.90
N LEU A 171 14.48 9.09 7.24
CA LEU A 171 13.64 8.20 6.43
C LEU A 171 13.22 8.84 5.11
N TYR A 172 12.82 10.12 5.12
CA TYR A 172 12.51 10.85 3.88
C TYR A 172 13.74 10.97 2.98
N THR A 173 14.92 11.22 3.55
CA THR A 173 16.17 11.30 2.77
C THR A 173 16.47 9.97 2.08
N ARG A 174 16.32 8.84 2.80
CA ARG A 174 16.48 7.51 2.21
C ARG A 174 15.45 7.24 1.12
N ALA A 175 14.18 7.55 1.37
CA ALA A 175 13.10 7.39 0.39
C ALA A 175 13.37 8.22 -0.88
N LEU A 176 13.81 9.47 -0.73
CA LEU A 176 14.14 10.37 -1.83
C LEU A 176 15.26 9.80 -2.70
N ASN A 177 16.35 9.35 -2.07
CA ASN A 177 17.50 8.78 -2.79
C ASN A 177 17.10 7.52 -3.57
N MET A 178 16.28 6.65 -2.99
CA MET A 178 15.79 5.46 -3.69
C MET A 178 14.89 5.84 -4.87
N LYS A 179 13.96 6.78 -4.68
CA LYS A 179 13.08 7.24 -5.77
C LYS A 179 13.89 7.87 -6.92
N ARG A 180 14.89 8.69 -6.62
CA ARG A 180 15.81 9.26 -7.63
C ARG A 180 16.58 8.17 -8.36
N SER A 181 17.08 7.15 -7.65
CA SER A 181 17.76 6.02 -8.28
C SER A 181 16.86 5.20 -9.21
N VAL A 182 15.57 5.05 -8.89
CA VAL A 182 14.62 4.26 -9.68
C VAL A 182 14.06 5.04 -10.87
N TYR A 183 13.67 6.31 -10.66
CA TYR A 183 12.98 7.10 -11.66
C TYR A 183 13.89 8.02 -12.47
N GLY A 184 15.14 8.19 -12.05
CA GLY A 184 16.06 9.21 -12.55
C GLY A 184 16.09 10.45 -11.66
N GLU A 185 17.26 11.03 -11.49
CA GLU A 185 17.51 12.13 -10.53
C GLU A 185 16.70 13.40 -10.83
N HIS A 186 16.54 13.71 -12.11
CA HIS A 186 15.88 14.92 -12.60
C HIS A 186 14.62 14.63 -13.43
N ALA A 187 14.18 13.38 -13.49
CA ALA A 187 12.96 13.04 -14.23
C ALA A 187 11.75 13.64 -13.52
N PRO A 188 10.86 14.38 -14.23
CA PRO A 188 9.64 14.90 -13.64
C PRO A 188 8.82 13.77 -13.01
N ASN A 189 8.66 13.80 -11.68
CA ASN A 189 8.02 12.72 -10.95
C ASN A 189 7.27 13.23 -9.70
N SER A 190 5.94 13.05 -9.69
CA SER A 190 5.09 13.48 -8.55
C SER A 190 5.48 12.84 -7.21
N SER A 191 6.00 11.61 -7.22
CA SER A 191 6.38 10.89 -6.01
C SER A 191 7.68 11.45 -5.39
N ILE A 192 8.61 11.91 -6.23
CA ILE A 192 9.82 12.62 -5.79
C ILE A 192 9.42 14.00 -5.25
N ALA A 193 8.63 14.77 -6.00
CA ALA A 193 8.14 16.10 -5.57
C ALA A 193 7.43 16.06 -4.20
N SER A 194 6.55 15.08 -3.96
CA SER A 194 5.89 14.88 -2.67
C SER A 194 6.89 14.60 -1.54
N THR A 195 7.91 13.78 -1.80
CA THR A 195 8.96 13.47 -0.82
C THR A 195 9.81 14.70 -0.49
N LEU A 196 10.18 15.49 -1.50
CA LEU A 196 10.90 16.75 -1.32
C LEU A 196 10.10 17.74 -0.45
N ASN A 197 8.82 17.94 -0.77
CA ASN A 197 7.94 18.83 -0.02
C ASN A 197 7.82 18.40 1.47
N ASN A 198 7.70 17.10 1.74
CA ASN A 198 7.59 16.63 3.12
C ASN A 198 8.91 16.72 3.87
N LEU A 199 10.04 16.43 3.20
CA LEU A 199 11.37 16.64 3.78
C LEU A 199 11.63 18.13 4.07
N ALA A 200 11.17 19.03 3.21
CA ALA A 200 11.23 20.48 3.43
C ALA A 200 10.43 20.91 4.66
N ASN A 201 9.22 20.36 4.85
CA ASN A 201 8.43 20.57 6.06
C ASN A 201 9.18 20.13 7.33
N VAL A 202 9.83 18.97 7.28
CA VAL A 202 10.64 18.45 8.39
C VAL A 202 11.84 19.37 8.66
N LYS A 203 12.59 19.79 7.63
CA LYS A 203 13.71 20.74 7.78
C LYS A 203 13.27 22.06 8.40
N ARG A 204 12.12 22.60 7.97
CA ARG A 204 11.52 23.80 8.58
C ARG A 204 11.24 23.59 10.06
N GLY A 205 10.68 22.45 10.44
CA GLY A 205 10.45 22.07 11.85
C GLY A 205 11.75 21.97 12.65
N LEU A 206 12.83 21.48 12.03
CA LEU A 206 14.18 21.43 12.58
C LEU A 206 14.92 22.79 12.56
N ARG A 207 14.26 23.88 12.14
CA ARG A 207 14.83 25.24 11.99
C ARG A 207 15.93 25.38 10.93
N ASP A 208 16.11 24.38 10.06
CA ASP A 208 16.92 24.49 8.86
C ASP A 208 16.11 25.15 7.73
N LEU A 209 15.94 26.47 7.84
CA LEU A 209 15.12 27.24 6.90
C LEU A 209 15.74 27.33 5.50
N GLN A 210 17.07 27.34 5.42
CA GLN A 210 17.78 27.37 4.15
C GLN A 210 17.57 26.06 3.38
N GLY A 211 17.82 24.91 4.02
CA GLY A 211 17.59 23.62 3.40
C GLY A 211 16.11 23.34 3.11
N ALA A 212 15.19 23.86 3.93
CA ALA A 212 13.76 23.79 3.63
C ALA A 212 13.42 24.57 2.35
N ARG A 213 13.94 25.79 2.20
CA ARG A 213 13.73 26.62 0.99
C ARG A 213 14.22 25.90 -0.26
N GLU A 214 15.43 25.35 -0.23
CA GLU A 214 16.02 24.61 -1.36
C GLU A 214 15.13 23.44 -1.79
N LEU A 215 14.68 22.63 -0.84
CA LEU A 215 13.82 21.48 -1.13
C LEU A 215 12.41 21.88 -1.61
N TYR A 216 11.85 22.98 -1.09
CA TYR A 216 10.56 23.49 -1.60
C TYR A 216 10.67 24.01 -3.03
N THR A 217 11.77 24.71 -3.35
CA THR A 217 12.03 25.16 -4.72
C THR A 217 12.13 23.96 -5.65
N GLU A 218 12.92 22.96 -5.29
CA GLU A 218 13.05 21.74 -6.11
C GLU A 218 11.71 21.00 -6.28
N ALA A 219 10.92 20.87 -5.20
CA ALA A 219 9.60 20.25 -5.26
C ALA A 219 8.63 21.00 -6.20
N LEU A 220 8.66 22.34 -6.16
CA LEU A 220 7.82 23.20 -6.98
C LEU A 220 8.20 23.09 -8.46
N ASP A 221 9.50 23.17 -8.77
CA ASP A 221 9.99 23.08 -10.14
C ASP A 221 9.67 21.71 -10.73
N MET A 222 9.91 20.63 -9.99
CA MET A 222 9.52 19.28 -10.43
C MET A 222 8.01 19.15 -10.65
N LYS A 223 7.20 19.78 -9.81
CA LYS A 223 5.73 19.75 -9.96
C LYS A 223 5.28 20.51 -11.21
N ARG A 224 5.91 21.65 -11.53
CA ARG A 224 5.69 22.38 -12.78
C ARG A 224 6.02 21.52 -13.99
N SER A 225 7.16 20.83 -13.98
CA SER A 225 7.54 19.94 -15.08
C SER A 225 6.58 18.78 -15.27
N VAL A 226 6.10 18.18 -14.17
CA VAL A 226 5.09 17.11 -14.23
C VAL A 226 3.78 17.61 -14.85
N ASP A 227 3.36 18.82 -14.50
CA ASP A 227 2.08 19.39 -14.94
C ASP A 227 2.18 20.09 -16.32
N GLY A 228 3.36 20.08 -16.96
CA GLY A 228 3.60 20.74 -18.25
C GLY A 228 3.54 22.26 -18.16
N LEU A 229 3.84 22.83 -16.99
CA LEU A 229 3.81 24.27 -16.70
C LEU A 229 5.20 24.93 -16.77
N ASP A 230 6.17 24.24 -17.38
CA ASP A 230 7.48 24.80 -17.64
C ASP A 230 7.36 25.86 -18.76
N ALA A 231 7.86 27.07 -18.49
CA ALA A 231 7.80 28.22 -19.39
C ALA A 231 8.83 28.14 -20.52
#